data_AF-A0A5N5SYF0-F1
#
_entry.id   AF-A0A5N5SYF0-F1
#
_cell.length_a   1.000
_cell.length_b   1.000
_cell.length_c   1.000
_cell.angle_alpha   90.00
_cell.angle_beta   90.00
_cell.angle_gamma   90.00
#
_symmetry.space_group_name_H-M   'P 1'
#
loop_
_entity.id
_entity.type
_entity.pdbx_description
1 polymer ?
#
loop_
_entity_poly.entity_id
_entity_poly.type
_entity_poly.pdbx_seq_one_letter_code
_entity_poly.pdbx_strand_id
1 'polypeptide(L)'
;MLASYFFNIFLIILSCPYNSYAELNSTLDLPIIKKCFCKANEVLSQSEGCIEKSPLYIQIWNSARSDVDVENITSLPSKIETLLCPNNSVLESVSGWALISEDGKLIQHQENNTDEYCIENVINDNGEVSQMSKKCVLKYSVHLCCKIDEYMDSSNRCTNITNSSVKTFATDWFNKFIYIKNNINCSNSEKVHKTFPKDVPMSTLKGYLRDYDKVTQGNFCLGMYGDENELYPGVTFCASSETDISDIYPPKVPFCCQLNEAYDIEKSKCVPYEEPFIFPSNIKWPSKGITSSILTLNCLYYFPLLLENNTMHYLNPNGSLYTDLGDIINYEKYCLGIIVDKNEVHHSGLICQNDDVKEEHCVWRYDIYKTCLGISSFFLVLTLIVYIGIPDLRKRISGVCLISELTALLVSQITLILIQTRQEVFRPFSEKVFHFKLFVKYSLYAWGIPLAVGILAIVLELVDVTLLKPNFTPSKGCFFRSSIELLSKKKKK
;
A
#
# COMPACT_ATOMS: atom_id res chain seq x y z
N MET A 1 34.81 -31.23 8.20
CA MET A 1 33.64 -31.01 7.32
C MET A 1 32.77 -29.85 7.76
N LEU A 2 32.21 -29.82 8.98
CA LEU A 2 31.37 -28.68 9.43
C LEU A 2 32.05 -27.30 9.33
N ALA A 3 33.32 -27.18 9.74
CA ALA A 3 34.03 -25.90 9.65
C ALA A 3 34.21 -25.39 8.21
N SER A 4 34.41 -26.29 7.24
CA SER A 4 34.50 -25.94 5.82
C SER A 4 33.14 -25.59 5.23
N TYR A 5 32.06 -26.21 5.72
CA TYR A 5 30.69 -25.86 5.36
C TYR A 5 30.30 -24.48 5.87
N PHE A 6 30.63 -24.15 7.12
CA PHE A 6 30.44 -22.82 7.69
C PHE A 6 31.29 -21.77 6.98
N PHE A 7 32.55 -22.08 6.66
CA PHE A 7 33.42 -21.15 5.93
C PHE A 7 32.94 -20.89 4.50
N ASN A 8 32.39 -21.89 3.81
CA ASN A 8 31.80 -21.73 2.49
C ASN A 8 30.47 -20.97 2.54
N ILE A 9 29.61 -21.20 3.55
CA ILE A 9 28.39 -20.40 3.74
C ILE A 9 28.77 -18.95 4.08
N PHE A 10 29.78 -18.73 4.92
CA PHE A 10 30.27 -17.40 5.26
C PHE A 10 30.91 -16.69 4.06
N LEU A 11 31.65 -17.42 3.22
CA LEU A 11 32.17 -16.93 1.94
C LEU A 11 31.05 -16.66 0.93
N ILE A 12 29.99 -17.48 0.85
CA ILE A 12 28.82 -17.23 0.00
C ILE A 12 28.05 -15.98 0.46
N ILE A 13 27.90 -15.80 1.79
CA ILE A 13 27.33 -14.59 2.40
C ILE A 13 28.21 -13.35 2.12
N LEU A 14 29.54 -13.51 2.06
CA LEU A 14 30.49 -12.43 1.73
C LEU A 14 30.70 -12.20 0.22
N SER A 15 30.36 -13.17 -0.64
CA SER A 15 30.63 -13.14 -2.08
C SER A 15 29.40 -12.91 -2.96
N CYS A 16 28.19 -12.90 -2.38
CA CYS A 16 27.22 -11.95 -2.89
C CYS A 16 27.84 -10.57 -2.71
N PRO A 17 27.96 -9.74 -3.76
CA PRO A 17 28.38 -8.38 -3.56
C PRO A 17 27.37 -7.78 -2.59
N TYR A 18 27.79 -7.63 -1.33
CA TYR A 18 27.42 -6.46 -0.58
C TYR A 18 27.86 -5.36 -1.54
N ASN A 19 26.91 -4.80 -2.30
CA ASN A 19 27.07 -3.49 -2.89
C ASN A 19 27.18 -2.55 -1.69
N SER A 20 28.34 -2.62 -1.05
CA SER A 20 28.96 -1.57 -0.33
C SER A 20 29.05 -0.47 -1.37
N TYR A 21 28.24 0.55 -1.15
CA TYR A 21 28.30 1.88 -1.71
C TYR A 21 29.68 2.56 -1.57
N ALA A 22 30.78 1.81 -1.43
CA ALA A 22 32.11 2.29 -1.16
C ALA A 22 33.00 2.45 -2.40
N GLU A 23 32.56 2.03 -3.58
CA GLU A 23 33.21 2.40 -4.85
C GLU A 23 32.18 2.79 -5.91
N LEU A 24 31.30 3.74 -5.57
CA LEU A 24 30.60 4.54 -6.57
C LEU A 24 31.22 5.94 -6.63
N ASN A 25 32.51 5.97 -6.94
CA ASN A 25 33.24 7.18 -7.34
C ASN A 25 33.07 7.48 -8.84
N SER A 26 32.07 6.90 -9.49
CA SER A 26 31.57 7.32 -10.79
C SER A 26 30.19 7.94 -10.59
N THR A 27 30.13 9.28 -10.50
CA THR A 27 28.93 10.10 -10.72
C THR A 27 27.63 9.47 -10.20
N LEU A 28 27.48 9.36 -8.87
CA LEU A 28 26.17 9.06 -8.27
C LEU A 28 25.24 10.22 -8.64
N ASP A 29 24.35 10.00 -9.59
CA ASP A 29 23.25 10.91 -9.87
C ASP A 29 22.36 10.92 -8.63
N LEU A 30 22.63 11.90 -7.76
CA LEU A 30 21.86 12.15 -6.56
C LEU A 30 20.39 12.35 -6.95
N PRO A 31 19.43 11.79 -6.19
CA PRO A 31 18.01 11.95 -6.50
C PRO A 31 17.66 13.44 -6.56
N ILE A 32 17.12 13.85 -7.71
CA ILE A 32 16.69 15.22 -7.97
C ILE A 32 15.29 15.37 -7.37
N ILE A 33 15.15 16.20 -6.33
CA ILE A 33 13.85 16.51 -5.75
C ILE A 33 13.33 17.78 -6.45
N LYS A 34 12.19 17.67 -7.14
CA LYS A 34 11.60 18.83 -7.81
C LYS A 34 10.64 19.58 -6.88
N LYS A 35 10.79 20.90 -6.79
CA LYS A 35 9.84 21.80 -6.10
C LYS A 35 8.82 22.38 -7.06
N CYS A 36 7.61 22.60 -6.56
CA CYS A 36 6.48 23.03 -7.38
C CYS A 36 6.44 24.55 -7.61
N PHE A 37 6.66 25.34 -6.56
CA PHE A 37 6.44 26.80 -6.60
C PHE A 37 7.64 27.57 -6.08
N CYS A 38 8.12 27.17 -4.90
CA CYS A 38 9.10 27.93 -4.16
C CYS A 38 10.52 27.44 -4.46
N LYS A 39 11.51 28.30 -4.20
CA LYS A 39 12.91 27.89 -4.28
C LYS A 39 13.25 26.85 -3.22
N ALA A 40 14.41 26.23 -3.36
CA ALA A 40 14.97 25.30 -2.39
C ALA A 40 14.74 25.76 -0.94
N ASN A 41 15.19 26.97 -0.59
CA ASN A 41 15.18 27.57 0.74
C ASN A 41 13.87 28.28 1.16
N GLU A 42 12.79 28.14 0.39
CA GLU A 42 11.52 28.82 0.63
C GLU A 42 10.41 27.81 0.95
N VAL A 43 9.38 28.26 1.67
CA VAL A 43 8.19 27.46 2.00
C VAL A 43 6.96 28.20 1.48
N LEU A 44 6.00 27.47 0.91
CA LEU A 44 4.77 28.07 0.38
C LEU A 44 3.83 28.44 1.53
N SER A 45 3.51 29.72 1.67
CA SER A 45 2.47 30.21 2.57
C SER A 45 1.08 29.80 2.07
N GLN A 46 0.12 29.66 3.00
CA GLN A 46 -1.29 29.51 2.67
C GLN A 46 -1.85 30.69 1.83
N SER A 47 -1.19 31.84 1.88
CA SER A 47 -1.46 33.01 1.03
C SER A 47 -0.81 32.96 -0.37
N GLU A 48 -0.37 31.77 -0.80
CA GLU A 48 0.34 31.50 -2.07
C GLU A 48 1.68 32.22 -2.28
N GLY A 49 2.22 32.87 -1.23
CA GLY A 49 3.54 33.52 -1.26
C GLY A 49 4.66 32.60 -0.75
N CYS A 50 5.83 32.62 -1.39
CA CYS A 50 7.01 31.91 -0.89
C CYS A 50 7.69 32.71 0.22
N ILE A 51 7.86 32.10 1.40
CA ILE A 51 8.50 32.71 2.56
C ILE A 51 9.87 32.08 2.74
N GLU A 52 10.92 32.89 2.85
CA GLU A 52 12.27 32.42 3.17
C GLU A 52 12.30 31.94 4.62
N LYS A 53 12.42 30.62 4.82
CA LYS A 53 12.47 30.01 6.15
C LYS A 53 13.52 28.88 6.13
N SER A 54 14.54 29.01 6.97
CA SER A 54 15.65 28.06 7.12
C SER A 54 15.37 27.05 8.25
N PRO A 55 15.83 25.78 8.23
CA PRO A 55 16.18 24.90 7.10
C PRO A 55 15.03 23.91 6.77
N LEU A 56 15.08 23.32 5.57
CA LEU A 56 14.08 22.35 5.11
C LEU A 56 14.20 21.03 5.87
N TYR A 57 13.15 20.69 6.60
CA TYR A 57 12.93 19.31 7.04
C TYR A 57 12.14 18.58 5.95
N ILE A 58 12.83 18.14 4.89
CA ILE A 58 12.26 17.08 4.05
C ILE A 58 12.48 15.79 4.84
N GLN A 59 11.43 15.30 5.49
CA GLN A 59 11.47 13.97 6.09
C GLN A 59 11.54 12.94 4.96
N ILE A 60 12.76 12.52 4.61
CA ILE A 60 12.99 11.38 3.74
C ILE A 60 12.78 10.15 4.61
N TRP A 61 11.66 9.47 4.43
CA TRP A 61 11.35 8.29 5.23
C TRP A 61 12.06 7.08 4.62
N ASN A 62 13.14 6.65 5.25
CA ASN A 62 13.81 5.41 4.87
C ASN A 62 13.02 4.23 5.47
N SER A 63 12.37 3.44 4.60
CA SER A 63 11.56 2.26 4.99
C SER A 63 12.34 1.22 5.82
N ALA A 64 13.68 1.32 5.92
CA ALA A 64 14.52 0.41 6.65
C ALA A 64 14.69 0.71 8.16
N ARG A 65 14.28 1.87 8.71
CA ARG A 65 14.38 2.16 10.16
C ARG A 65 13.24 3.04 10.67
N SER A 66 12.49 2.55 11.65
CA SER A 66 11.78 3.44 12.57
C SER A 66 12.81 4.10 13.48
N ASP A 67 12.69 5.42 13.65
CA ASP A 67 13.47 6.27 14.57
C ASP A 67 14.93 6.53 14.13
N VAL A 68 15.09 7.36 13.09
CA VAL A 68 16.30 8.17 12.91
C VAL A 68 15.98 9.58 13.37
N ASP A 69 16.75 10.06 14.35
CA ASP A 69 16.64 11.40 14.90
C ASP A 69 16.84 12.45 13.79
N VAL A 70 15.77 13.18 13.48
CA VAL A 70 15.63 13.99 12.25
C VAL A 70 16.55 15.22 12.25
N GLU A 71 17.12 15.59 13.40
CA GLU A 71 18.05 16.72 13.51
C GLU A 71 19.40 16.50 12.78
N ASN A 72 19.77 15.25 12.45
CA ASN A 72 21.07 14.93 11.83
C ASN A 72 21.04 14.61 10.33
N ILE A 73 19.88 14.68 9.65
CA ILE A 73 19.80 14.51 8.18
C ILE A 73 19.82 15.87 7.48
N THR A 74 20.80 16.71 7.83
CA THR A 74 20.92 18.08 7.28
C THR A 74 21.75 18.18 6.00
N SER A 75 22.19 17.08 5.37
CA SER A 75 23.15 17.21 4.26
C SER A 75 23.20 16.05 3.27
N LEU A 76 22.07 15.59 2.75
CA LEU A 76 22.10 14.94 1.43
C LEU A 76 21.91 16.06 0.39
N PRO A 77 22.93 16.35 -0.45
CA PRO A 77 22.85 17.41 -1.45
C PRO A 77 21.95 16.96 -2.60
N SER A 78 20.64 16.88 -2.39
CA SER A 78 19.69 16.72 -3.49
C SER A 78 19.74 17.99 -4.35
N LYS A 79 19.96 17.84 -5.66
CA LYS A 79 19.76 18.94 -6.60
C LYS A 79 18.28 19.28 -6.60
N ILE A 80 17.93 20.51 -6.23
CA ILE A 80 16.53 20.97 -6.24
C ILE A 80 16.29 21.68 -7.56
N GLU A 81 15.34 21.18 -8.33
CA GLU A 81 14.90 21.78 -9.60
C GLU A 81 13.45 22.24 -9.49
N THR A 82 13.09 23.30 -10.20
CA THR A 82 11.68 23.67 -10.34
C THR A 82 11.06 22.80 -11.44
N LEU A 83 9.94 22.13 -11.14
CA LEU A 83 9.26 21.33 -12.14
C LEU A 83 8.63 22.24 -13.21
N LEU A 84 9.16 22.15 -14.43
CA LEU A 84 8.55 22.78 -15.60
C LEU A 84 7.59 21.77 -16.25
N CYS A 85 6.30 21.98 -16.01
CA CYS A 85 5.26 21.20 -16.67
C CYS A 85 5.28 21.47 -18.19
N PRO A 86 5.18 20.42 -19.05
CA PRO A 86 5.06 20.59 -20.50
C PRO A 86 3.96 21.58 -20.90
N ASN A 87 4.14 22.27 -22.03
CA ASN A 87 3.09 23.11 -22.62
C ASN A 87 1.79 22.27 -22.75
N ASN A 88 0.70 22.74 -22.15
CA ASN A 88 -0.60 22.06 -22.00
C ASN A 88 -0.76 21.09 -20.82
N SER A 89 0.08 21.17 -19.79
CA SER A 89 -0.16 20.47 -18.51
C SER A 89 -0.36 21.45 -17.36
N VAL A 90 -1.03 21.00 -16.30
CA VAL A 90 -1.18 21.75 -15.05
C VAL A 90 -0.80 20.89 -13.87
N LEU A 91 -0.25 21.55 -12.86
CA LEU A 91 0.04 20.98 -11.55
C LEU A 91 -1.28 20.67 -10.83
N GLU A 92 -1.59 19.39 -10.70
CA GLU A 92 -2.71 18.90 -9.89
C GLU A 92 -2.16 18.36 -8.57
N SER A 93 -2.82 18.69 -7.46
CA SER A 93 -2.48 18.12 -6.16
C SER A 93 -2.80 16.63 -6.14
N VAL A 94 -1.86 15.81 -5.70
CA VAL A 94 -2.06 14.38 -5.47
C VAL A 94 -2.60 14.21 -4.06
N SER A 95 -3.81 13.64 -3.93
CA SER A 95 -4.42 13.39 -2.62
C SER A 95 -3.72 12.20 -1.95
N GLY A 96 -3.14 12.43 -0.77
CA GLY A 96 -2.48 11.38 0.01
C GLY A 96 -1.12 11.84 0.54
N TRP A 97 -0.55 11.03 1.44
CA TRP A 97 0.82 11.18 1.88
C TRP A 97 1.74 10.60 0.80
N ALA A 98 2.51 11.47 0.13
CA ALA A 98 3.51 11.02 -0.82
C ALA A 98 4.76 10.52 -0.09
N LEU A 99 5.09 9.24 -0.22
CA LEU A 99 6.40 8.72 0.19
C LEU A 99 7.36 8.79 -0.99
N ILE A 100 8.53 9.36 -0.76
CA ILE A 100 9.64 9.34 -1.72
C ILE A 100 10.56 8.17 -1.32
N SER A 101 10.81 7.27 -2.26
CA SER A 101 11.85 6.24 -2.19
C SER A 101 13.25 6.87 -2.25
N GLU A 102 14.28 6.14 -1.82
CA GLU A 102 15.68 6.61 -1.83
C GLU A 102 16.18 6.99 -3.23
N ASP A 103 15.60 6.40 -4.28
CA ASP A 103 15.89 6.71 -5.69
C ASP A 103 15.07 7.89 -6.24
N GLY A 104 14.33 8.61 -5.39
CA GLY A 104 13.49 9.72 -5.84
C GLY A 104 12.22 9.27 -6.57
N LYS A 105 11.68 8.07 -6.31
CA LYS A 105 10.36 7.64 -6.81
C LYS A 105 9.25 7.83 -5.80
N LEU A 106 8.06 8.19 -6.25
CA LEU A 106 6.89 8.34 -5.38
C LEU A 106 6.20 6.98 -5.20
N ILE A 107 6.28 6.38 -4.01
CA ILE A 107 5.90 4.97 -3.75
C ILE A 107 4.39 4.73 -3.89
N GLN A 108 3.56 5.76 -3.77
CA GLN A 108 2.10 5.60 -3.79
C GLN A 108 1.50 5.39 -5.20
N HIS A 109 2.23 5.72 -6.27
CA HIS A 109 1.75 5.54 -7.64
C HIS A 109 2.73 4.68 -8.45
N GLN A 110 2.26 3.51 -8.91
CA GLN A 110 3.00 2.59 -9.80
C GLN A 110 3.36 3.19 -11.18
N GLU A 111 3.02 4.45 -11.45
CA GLU A 111 3.47 5.13 -12.66
C GLU A 111 4.93 5.59 -12.48
N ASN A 112 5.84 4.80 -13.05
CA ASN A 112 7.30 4.87 -12.92
C ASN A 112 8.00 6.18 -13.35
N ASN A 113 7.28 7.25 -13.70
CA ASN A 113 7.91 8.46 -14.21
C ASN A 113 8.09 9.53 -13.13
N THR A 114 9.30 9.58 -12.55
CA THR A 114 9.67 10.57 -11.54
C THR A 114 9.68 12.00 -12.07
N ASP A 115 9.73 12.16 -13.38
CA ASP A 115 9.87 13.47 -13.98
C ASP A 115 8.61 14.33 -13.91
N GLU A 116 7.47 13.72 -13.60
CA GLU A 116 6.16 14.38 -13.67
C GLU A 116 5.68 14.93 -12.33
N TYR A 117 6.40 14.73 -11.22
CA TYR A 117 5.93 15.15 -9.90
C TYR A 117 6.88 16.15 -9.22
N CYS A 118 6.32 16.96 -8.33
CA CYS A 118 7.04 17.87 -7.46
C CYS A 118 6.43 17.86 -6.06
N ILE A 119 7.22 18.29 -5.09
CA ILE A 119 6.82 18.34 -3.69
C ILE A 119 7.03 19.76 -3.19
N GLU A 120 6.07 20.25 -2.43
CA GLU A 120 6.13 21.57 -1.82
C GLU A 120 5.80 21.47 -0.33
N ASN A 121 6.54 22.25 0.46
CA ASN A 121 6.21 22.42 1.87
C ASN A 121 5.25 23.60 1.98
N VAL A 122 4.09 23.38 2.60
CA VAL A 122 3.05 24.39 2.83
C VAL A 122 2.99 24.69 4.31
N ILE A 123 3.18 25.96 4.67
CA ILE A 123 3.02 26.44 6.05
C ILE A 123 1.60 26.99 6.22
N ASN A 124 0.88 26.48 7.21
CA ASN A 124 -0.44 27.00 7.56
C ASN A 124 -0.31 28.27 8.41
N ASP A 125 -1.43 28.97 8.63
CA ASP A 125 -1.47 30.19 9.44
C ASP A 125 -0.98 30.00 10.90
N ASN A 126 -0.97 28.76 11.40
CA ASN A 126 -0.47 28.41 12.74
C ASN A 126 1.05 28.16 12.77
N GLY A 127 1.72 28.22 11.61
CA GLY A 127 3.15 27.96 11.48
C GLY A 127 3.53 26.48 11.36
N GLU A 128 2.55 25.57 11.28
CA GLU A 128 2.78 24.15 11.06
C GLU A 128 3.10 23.89 9.59
N VAL A 129 4.10 23.06 9.34
CA VAL A 129 4.54 22.70 7.99
C VAL A 129 3.92 21.38 7.59
N SER A 130 3.23 21.39 6.46
CA SER A 130 2.67 20.21 5.80
C SER A 130 3.35 19.99 4.45
N GLN A 131 3.41 18.74 3.99
CA GLN A 131 3.89 18.43 2.65
C GLN A 131 2.72 18.26 1.70
N MET A 132 2.82 18.91 0.54
CA MET A 132 1.90 18.76 -0.57
C MET A 132 2.68 18.23 -1.77
N SER A 133 2.19 17.17 -2.41
CA SER A 133 2.73 16.72 -3.69
C SER A 133 1.82 17.15 -4.83
N LYS A 134 2.41 17.55 -5.95
CA LYS A 134 1.68 17.83 -7.19
C LYS A 134 2.30 17.05 -8.34
N LYS A 135 1.47 16.70 -9.32
CA LYS A 135 1.88 16.06 -10.57
C LYS A 135 1.51 16.95 -11.75
N CYS A 136 2.38 17.08 -12.74
CA CYS A 136 2.03 17.63 -14.05
C CYS A 136 1.07 16.67 -14.72
N VAL A 137 -0.20 17.05 -14.79
CA VAL A 137 -1.21 16.31 -15.52
C VAL A 137 -1.44 17.03 -16.83
N LEU A 138 -1.32 16.30 -17.94
CA LEU A 138 -1.73 16.81 -19.24
C LEU A 138 -3.19 17.27 -19.12
N LYS A 139 -3.41 18.56 -19.37
CA LYS A 139 -4.76 19.08 -19.40
C LYS A 139 -5.39 18.60 -20.69
N TYR A 140 -6.31 17.65 -20.54
CA TYR A 140 -7.15 17.23 -21.65
C TYR A 140 -8.03 18.40 -22.05
N SER A 141 -7.98 18.73 -23.33
CA SER A 141 -8.96 19.61 -23.93
C SER A 141 -10.26 18.83 -24.09
N VAL A 142 -11.30 19.25 -23.37
CA VAL A 142 -12.61 18.62 -23.44
C VAL A 142 -13.63 19.65 -23.92
N HIS A 143 -14.56 19.23 -24.77
CA HIS A 143 -15.68 20.09 -25.17
C HIS A 143 -16.70 20.19 -24.04
N LEU A 144 -17.29 21.37 -23.85
CA LEU A 144 -18.38 21.55 -22.89
C LEU A 144 -19.72 21.49 -23.62
N CYS A 145 -20.68 20.76 -23.04
CA CYS A 145 -22.03 20.74 -23.59
C CYS A 145 -22.79 22.04 -23.32
N CYS A 146 -22.55 22.64 -22.15
CA CYS A 146 -23.15 23.90 -21.68
C CYS A 146 -22.06 24.78 -21.05
N LYS A 147 -22.33 26.06 -20.76
CA LYS A 147 -21.35 26.87 -20.03
C LYS A 147 -21.08 26.28 -18.63
N ILE A 148 -19.95 26.65 -18.03
CA ILE A 148 -19.52 26.16 -16.70
C ILE A 148 -20.59 26.41 -15.62
N ASP A 149 -21.39 27.47 -15.77
CA ASP A 149 -22.46 27.84 -14.87
C ASP A 149 -23.87 27.45 -15.36
N GLU A 150 -23.93 26.54 -16.33
CA GLU A 150 -25.15 25.98 -16.88
C GLU A 150 -25.15 24.45 -16.70
N TYR A 151 -26.34 23.86 -16.58
CA TYR A 151 -26.55 22.41 -16.61
C TYR A 151 -27.50 22.04 -17.74
N MET A 152 -27.42 20.82 -18.22
CA MET A 152 -28.28 20.30 -19.27
C MET A 152 -29.52 19.64 -18.66
N ASP A 153 -30.69 20.21 -18.93
CA ASP A 153 -31.96 19.70 -18.44
C ASP A 153 -32.40 18.41 -19.18
N SER A 154 -33.53 17.84 -18.76
CA SER A 154 -34.15 16.67 -19.39
C SER A 154 -34.57 16.91 -20.84
N SER A 155 -34.74 18.17 -21.25
CA SER A 155 -35.08 18.60 -22.61
C SER A 155 -33.84 18.91 -23.49
N ASN A 156 -32.64 18.58 -23.01
CA ASN A 156 -31.35 18.87 -23.65
C ASN A 156 -31.09 20.37 -23.86
N ARG A 157 -31.62 21.24 -22.99
CA ARG A 157 -31.36 22.68 -22.99
C ARG A 157 -30.41 23.03 -21.85
N CYS A 158 -29.51 23.97 -22.12
CA CYS A 158 -28.63 24.52 -21.11
C CYS A 158 -29.39 25.56 -20.27
N THR A 159 -29.49 25.28 -18.97
CA THR A 159 -30.20 26.12 -17.99
C THR A 159 -29.19 26.63 -16.97
N ASN A 160 -29.29 27.90 -16.58
CA ASN A 160 -28.38 28.49 -15.59
C ASN A 160 -28.54 27.84 -14.22
N ILE A 161 -27.41 27.59 -13.55
CA ILE A 161 -27.38 27.11 -12.16
C ILE A 161 -27.68 28.30 -11.24
N THR A 162 -28.87 28.32 -10.64
CA THR A 162 -29.31 29.40 -9.73
C THR A 162 -28.76 29.23 -8.31
N ASN A 163 -28.56 27.99 -7.87
CA ASN A 163 -28.04 27.68 -6.53
C ASN A 163 -26.51 27.89 -6.46
N SER A 164 -26.07 28.83 -5.61
CA SER A 164 -24.66 29.20 -5.48
C SER A 164 -23.77 28.05 -5.02
N SER A 165 -24.25 27.18 -4.13
CA SER A 165 -23.47 26.02 -3.64
C SER A 165 -23.19 25.01 -4.76
N VAL A 166 -24.21 24.72 -5.56
CA VAL A 166 -24.13 23.83 -6.72
C VAL A 166 -23.26 24.45 -7.82
N LYS A 167 -23.35 25.78 -8.00
CA LYS A 167 -22.50 26.52 -8.95
C LYS A 167 -21.02 26.44 -8.56
N THR A 168 -20.68 26.59 -7.27
CA THR A 168 -19.30 26.41 -6.79
C THR A 168 -18.81 24.99 -7.05
N PHE A 169 -19.62 23.97 -6.73
CA PHE A 169 -19.26 22.58 -7.01
C PHE A 169 -19.00 22.31 -8.50
N ALA A 170 -19.89 22.78 -9.39
CA ALA A 170 -19.72 22.63 -10.83
C ALA A 170 -18.45 23.36 -11.32
N THR A 171 -18.20 24.58 -10.83
CA THR A 171 -17.03 25.37 -11.20
C THR A 171 -15.74 24.70 -10.75
N ASP A 172 -15.67 24.23 -9.51
CA ASP A 172 -14.52 23.51 -8.96
C ASP A 172 -14.25 22.20 -9.72
N TRP A 173 -15.31 21.51 -10.11
CA TRP A 173 -15.20 20.32 -10.95
C TRP A 173 -14.61 20.65 -12.32
N PHE A 174 -15.15 21.68 -12.97
CA PHE A 174 -14.69 22.10 -14.27
C PHE A 174 -13.28 22.75 -14.25
N ASN A 175 -12.83 23.35 -13.15
CA ASN A 175 -11.48 23.94 -13.11
C ASN A 175 -10.34 22.92 -13.35
N LYS A 176 -10.64 21.61 -13.36
CA LYS A 176 -9.70 20.52 -13.65
C LYS A 176 -9.43 20.28 -15.15
N PHE A 177 -10.21 20.83 -16.08
CA PHE A 177 -10.07 20.56 -17.52
C PHE A 177 -9.71 21.84 -18.31
N ILE A 178 -9.09 21.68 -19.49
CA ILE A 178 -9.03 22.77 -20.48
C ILE A 178 -10.27 22.68 -21.35
N TYR A 179 -10.91 23.82 -21.56
CA TYR A 179 -12.11 23.90 -22.39
C TYR A 179 -11.79 24.33 -23.80
N ILE A 180 -12.18 23.49 -24.76
CA ILE A 180 -12.35 23.95 -26.14
C ILE A 180 -13.83 24.21 -26.34
N LYS A 181 -14.17 25.48 -26.55
CA LYS A 181 -15.54 25.91 -26.83
C LYS A 181 -15.96 25.42 -28.21
N ASN A 182 -16.56 24.24 -28.28
CA ASN A 182 -17.32 23.79 -29.44
C ASN A 182 -18.66 23.23 -28.95
N ASN A 183 -19.76 23.77 -29.49
CA ASN A 183 -21.04 23.09 -29.37
C ASN A 183 -20.97 21.84 -30.23
N ILE A 184 -21.37 20.71 -29.66
CA ILE A 184 -21.56 19.49 -30.44
C ILE A 184 -22.84 19.66 -31.25
N ASN A 185 -22.71 19.80 -32.56
CA ASN A 185 -23.84 19.73 -33.49
C ASN A 185 -23.97 18.28 -33.95
N CYS A 186 -24.91 17.55 -33.37
CA CYS A 186 -25.31 16.26 -33.91
C CYS A 186 -25.98 16.46 -35.28
N SER A 187 -25.69 15.58 -36.23
CA SER A 187 -26.38 15.59 -37.52
C SER A 187 -27.87 15.31 -37.34
N ASN A 188 -28.75 15.79 -38.24
CA ASN A 188 -30.21 15.61 -38.11
C ASN A 188 -30.70 14.15 -37.96
N SER A 189 -29.84 13.16 -38.27
CA SER A 189 -30.10 11.72 -38.11
C SER A 189 -29.57 11.13 -36.78
N GLU A 190 -28.81 11.89 -36.01
CA GLU A 190 -28.15 11.45 -34.78
C GLU A 190 -28.96 11.88 -33.55
N LYS A 191 -29.10 10.99 -32.57
CA LYS A 191 -29.74 11.30 -31.28
C LYS A 191 -28.65 11.61 -30.27
N VAL A 192 -28.84 12.71 -29.53
CA VAL A 192 -28.01 13.07 -28.37
C VAL A 192 -28.17 12.00 -27.29
N HIS A 193 -27.10 11.28 -26.98
CA HIS A 193 -27.11 10.31 -25.89
C HIS A 193 -26.38 10.85 -24.66
N LYS A 194 -26.96 10.58 -23.49
CA LYS A 194 -26.40 10.90 -22.18
C LYS A 194 -25.99 9.61 -21.51
N THR A 195 -24.74 9.52 -21.08
CA THR A 195 -24.24 8.35 -20.35
C THR A 195 -23.53 8.85 -19.12
N PHE A 196 -24.04 8.56 -17.93
CA PHE A 196 -23.26 8.30 -16.72
C PHE A 196 -24.18 7.77 -15.60
N PRO A 197 -23.75 6.76 -14.81
CA PRO A 197 -24.44 6.39 -13.58
C PRO A 197 -24.25 7.48 -12.53
N LYS A 198 -25.33 7.81 -11.81
CA LYS A 198 -25.38 8.79 -10.70
C LYS A 198 -24.35 8.51 -9.58
N ASP A 199 -23.75 7.31 -9.55
CA ASP A 199 -22.96 6.78 -8.42
C ASP A 199 -21.45 6.62 -8.70
N VAL A 200 -20.91 7.06 -9.85
CA VAL A 200 -19.50 6.80 -10.16
C VAL A 200 -18.58 7.82 -9.46
N PRO A 201 -17.58 7.38 -8.66
CA PRO A 201 -16.63 8.28 -8.02
C PRO A 201 -15.84 9.13 -9.02
N MET A 202 -15.51 10.36 -8.62
CA MET A 202 -14.82 11.34 -9.46
C MET A 202 -13.46 10.86 -10.00
N SER A 203 -12.74 10.05 -9.23
CA SER A 203 -11.44 9.47 -9.63
C SER A 203 -11.59 8.53 -10.83
N THR A 204 -12.69 7.78 -10.89
CA THR A 204 -12.98 6.83 -11.95
C THR A 204 -13.26 7.54 -13.28
N LEU A 205 -13.86 8.74 -13.25
CA LEU A 205 -14.23 9.49 -14.43
C LEU A 205 -13.05 9.82 -15.36
N LYS A 206 -11.84 10.05 -14.81
CA LYS A 206 -10.63 10.28 -15.62
C LYS A 206 -10.30 9.08 -16.51
N GLY A 207 -10.42 7.86 -15.96
CA GLY A 207 -10.23 6.62 -16.71
C GLY A 207 -11.27 6.48 -17.83
N TYR A 208 -12.54 6.76 -17.52
CA TYR A 208 -13.61 6.74 -18.50
C TYR A 208 -13.40 7.73 -19.64
N LEU A 209 -13.02 8.99 -19.36
CA LEU A 209 -12.82 10.00 -20.39
C LEU A 209 -11.73 9.61 -21.40
N ARG A 210 -10.66 8.96 -20.93
CA ARG A 210 -9.60 8.45 -21.80
C ARG A 210 -10.09 7.35 -22.73
N ASP A 211 -10.99 6.50 -22.26
CA ASP A 211 -11.60 5.44 -23.07
C ASP A 211 -12.63 6.01 -24.05
N TYR A 212 -13.44 6.98 -23.64
CA TYR A 212 -14.40 7.65 -24.52
C TYR A 212 -13.72 8.41 -25.64
N ASP A 213 -12.62 9.13 -25.38
CA ASP A 213 -11.89 9.87 -26.41
C ASP A 213 -11.43 8.94 -27.57
N LYS A 214 -10.97 7.73 -27.23
CA LYS A 214 -10.62 6.70 -28.22
C LYS A 214 -11.81 6.21 -29.02
N VAL A 215 -12.97 6.07 -28.38
CA VAL A 215 -14.20 5.53 -29.01
C VAL A 215 -14.88 6.59 -29.88
N THR A 216 -15.01 7.81 -29.39
CA THR A 216 -15.76 8.88 -30.05
C THR A 216 -14.89 9.76 -30.95
N GLN A 217 -13.58 9.52 -31.01
CA GLN A 217 -12.62 10.33 -31.78
C GLN A 217 -12.74 11.83 -31.44
N GLY A 218 -12.90 12.16 -30.17
CA GLY A 218 -13.11 13.54 -29.71
C GLY A 218 -14.52 14.13 -29.86
N ASN A 219 -15.50 13.40 -30.40
CA ASN A 219 -16.88 13.88 -30.58
C ASN A 219 -17.76 13.72 -29.32
N PHE A 220 -17.25 14.10 -28.16
CA PHE A 220 -18.00 14.09 -26.91
C PHE A 220 -17.84 15.41 -26.16
N CYS A 221 -18.85 15.77 -25.38
CA CYS A 221 -18.83 16.93 -24.52
C CYS A 221 -19.15 16.54 -23.09
N LEU A 222 -18.55 17.30 -22.17
CA LEU A 222 -18.69 17.17 -20.74
C LEU A 222 -19.72 18.21 -20.26
N GLY A 223 -20.62 17.81 -19.36
CA GLY A 223 -21.64 18.70 -18.82
C GLY A 223 -22.06 18.30 -17.42
N MET A 224 -22.81 19.19 -16.77
CA MET A 224 -23.59 18.86 -15.57
C MET A 224 -25.01 18.50 -16.01
N TYR A 225 -25.60 17.47 -15.42
CA TYR A 225 -26.95 16.99 -15.71
C TYR A 225 -27.73 16.85 -14.41
N GLY A 226 -29.05 16.95 -14.49
CA GLY A 226 -29.93 16.79 -13.34
C GLY A 226 -30.95 17.92 -13.25
N ASP A 227 -31.31 18.27 -12.02
CA ASP A 227 -32.20 19.38 -11.70
C ASP A 227 -31.50 20.42 -10.80
N GLU A 228 -32.21 21.47 -10.40
CA GLU A 228 -31.65 22.55 -9.58
C GLU A 228 -31.12 22.10 -8.20
N ASN A 229 -31.56 20.92 -7.73
CA ASN A 229 -31.19 20.39 -6.41
C ASN A 229 -30.11 19.32 -6.50
N GLU A 230 -30.04 18.58 -7.60
CA GLU A 230 -29.14 17.43 -7.74
C GLU A 230 -28.49 17.44 -9.12
N LEU A 231 -27.28 17.98 -9.19
CA LEU A 231 -26.44 17.93 -10.39
C LEU A 231 -25.37 16.86 -10.27
N TYR A 232 -25.14 16.15 -11.37
CA TYR A 232 -24.08 15.18 -11.52
C TYR A 232 -23.30 15.42 -12.82
N PRO A 233 -21.98 15.18 -12.81
CA PRO A 233 -21.18 15.26 -14.01
C PRO A 233 -21.56 14.14 -14.99
N GLY A 234 -21.52 14.42 -16.29
CA GLY A 234 -21.76 13.43 -17.31
C GLY A 234 -21.13 13.76 -18.65
N VAL A 235 -21.19 12.80 -19.57
CA VAL A 235 -20.67 12.93 -20.93
C VAL A 235 -21.84 12.74 -21.90
N THR A 236 -21.91 13.63 -22.89
CA THR A 236 -22.85 13.54 -24.02
C THR A 236 -22.06 13.41 -25.32
N PHE A 237 -22.57 12.61 -26.23
CA PHE A 237 -22.05 12.51 -27.59
C PHE A 237 -23.17 12.21 -28.59
N CYS A 238 -22.86 12.39 -29.87
CA CYS A 238 -23.79 12.08 -30.95
C CYS A 238 -23.63 10.64 -31.39
N ALA A 239 -24.75 9.92 -31.52
CA ALA A 239 -24.79 8.57 -32.08
C ALA A 239 -25.85 8.50 -33.20
N SER A 240 -25.50 7.86 -34.31
CA SER A 240 -26.32 7.72 -35.52
C SER A 240 -27.41 6.66 -35.36
N SER A 241 -28.48 7.04 -34.65
CA SER A 241 -29.69 6.26 -34.36
C SER A 241 -29.46 5.02 -33.49
N GLU A 242 -30.29 4.85 -32.44
CA GLU A 242 -30.70 3.64 -31.66
C GLU A 242 -29.80 2.39 -31.54
N THR A 243 -28.55 2.48 -31.95
CA THR A 243 -27.45 1.71 -31.41
C THR A 243 -27.20 2.36 -30.06
N ASP A 244 -27.90 1.81 -29.09
CA ASP A 244 -27.71 2.10 -27.69
C ASP A 244 -26.19 2.04 -27.45
N ILE A 245 -25.62 2.96 -26.69
CA ILE A 245 -24.16 2.98 -26.48
C ILE A 245 -23.67 1.67 -25.85
N SER A 246 -24.58 0.99 -25.14
CA SER A 246 -24.40 -0.39 -24.65
C SER A 246 -24.31 -1.45 -25.76
N ASP A 247 -24.77 -1.14 -26.97
CA ASP A 247 -24.67 -1.96 -28.18
C ASP A 247 -23.37 -1.74 -28.95
N ILE A 248 -22.60 -0.67 -28.68
CA ILE A 248 -21.39 -0.39 -29.47
C ILE A 248 -20.33 -1.46 -29.24
N TYR A 249 -20.10 -1.90 -27.99
CA TYR A 249 -19.46 -3.18 -27.68
C TYR A 249 -19.88 -3.59 -26.25
N PRO A 250 -20.65 -4.68 -26.03
CA PRO A 250 -20.74 -5.30 -24.71
C PRO A 250 -19.31 -5.54 -24.20
N PRO A 251 -19.01 -5.20 -22.92
CA PRO A 251 -17.66 -5.34 -22.41
C PRO A 251 -17.23 -6.79 -22.58
N LYS A 252 -16.10 -6.99 -23.25
CA LYS A 252 -15.52 -8.32 -23.39
C LYS A 252 -14.97 -8.71 -22.04
N VAL A 253 -15.71 -9.58 -21.37
CA VAL A 253 -15.26 -10.14 -20.10
C VAL A 253 -14.65 -11.51 -20.39
N PRO A 254 -13.37 -11.69 -20.12
CA PRO A 254 -12.70 -12.97 -20.29
C PRO A 254 -13.26 -13.99 -19.31
N PHE A 255 -13.67 -15.14 -19.82
CA PHE A 255 -14.02 -16.29 -18.99
C PHE A 255 -12.81 -17.22 -18.83
N CYS A 256 -12.61 -17.77 -17.62
CA CYS A 256 -11.50 -18.66 -17.33
C CYS A 256 -11.62 -20.01 -18.05
N CYS A 257 -12.84 -20.49 -18.23
CA CYS A 257 -13.17 -21.76 -18.87
C CYS A 257 -14.39 -21.59 -19.79
N GLN A 258 -14.74 -22.64 -20.55
CA GLN A 258 -15.95 -22.61 -21.39
C GLN A 258 -17.22 -22.55 -20.52
N LEU A 259 -18.34 -22.18 -21.14
CA LEU A 259 -19.66 -22.31 -20.51
C LEU A 259 -19.88 -23.81 -20.20
N ASN A 260 -20.18 -24.13 -18.94
CA ASN A 260 -20.26 -25.50 -18.36
C ASN A 260 -18.92 -26.16 -17.98
N GLU A 261 -17.89 -25.35 -17.76
CA GLU A 261 -16.65 -25.80 -17.15
C GLU A 261 -16.33 -24.93 -15.93
N ALA A 262 -15.68 -25.53 -14.94
CA ALA A 262 -15.12 -24.84 -13.78
C ALA A 262 -13.59 -24.99 -13.78
N TYR A 263 -12.89 -23.95 -13.34
CA TYR A 263 -11.44 -24.00 -13.19
C TYR A 263 -11.08 -24.65 -11.86
N ASP A 264 -10.45 -25.83 -11.91
CA ASP A 264 -9.96 -26.53 -10.73
C ASP A 264 -8.53 -26.04 -10.40
N ILE A 265 -8.37 -25.36 -9.25
CA ILE A 265 -7.09 -24.76 -8.85
C ILE A 265 -6.02 -25.84 -8.65
N GLU A 266 -6.36 -26.95 -7.99
CA GLU A 266 -5.42 -28.03 -7.67
C GLU A 266 -4.91 -28.73 -8.93
N LYS A 267 -5.79 -28.89 -9.92
CA LYS A 267 -5.43 -29.50 -11.21
C LYS A 267 -4.93 -28.49 -12.24
N SER A 268 -5.05 -27.19 -11.94
CA SER A 268 -4.74 -26.06 -12.82
C SER A 268 -5.34 -26.23 -14.24
N LYS A 269 -6.57 -26.72 -14.31
CA LYS A 269 -7.27 -26.99 -15.58
C LYS A 269 -8.78 -26.85 -15.44
N CYS A 270 -9.42 -26.54 -16.57
CA CYS A 270 -10.88 -26.58 -16.67
C CYS A 270 -11.38 -28.03 -16.56
N VAL A 271 -12.40 -28.24 -15.74
CA VAL A 271 -13.11 -29.50 -15.56
C VAL A 271 -14.59 -29.31 -15.87
N PRO A 272 -15.30 -30.30 -16.45
CA PRO A 272 -16.73 -30.20 -16.70
C PRO A 272 -17.51 -29.90 -15.41
N TYR A 273 -18.43 -28.95 -15.46
CA TYR A 273 -19.27 -28.55 -14.33
C TYR A 273 -20.69 -28.20 -14.82
N GLU A 274 -21.71 -28.81 -14.23
CA GLU A 274 -23.07 -28.77 -14.77
C GLU A 274 -23.83 -27.48 -14.44
N GLU A 275 -23.47 -26.78 -13.36
CA GLU A 275 -24.21 -25.58 -12.97
C GLU A 275 -23.75 -24.35 -13.78
N PRO A 276 -24.69 -23.49 -14.20
CA PRO A 276 -24.36 -22.28 -14.94
C PRO A 276 -23.61 -21.29 -14.05
N PHE A 277 -22.73 -20.51 -14.65
CA PHE A 277 -22.07 -19.40 -13.95
C PHE A 277 -23.10 -18.35 -13.54
N ILE A 278 -23.22 -18.12 -12.23
CA ILE A 278 -24.03 -17.04 -11.67
C ILE A 278 -23.14 -15.82 -11.54
N PHE A 279 -23.54 -14.72 -12.19
CA PHE A 279 -22.84 -13.46 -12.08
C PHE A 279 -22.88 -12.94 -10.63
N PRO A 280 -21.72 -12.65 -10.01
CA PRO A 280 -21.65 -12.09 -8.67
C PRO A 280 -22.48 -10.82 -8.55
N SER A 281 -23.36 -10.74 -7.55
CA SER A 281 -24.29 -9.62 -7.35
C SER A 281 -23.61 -8.32 -6.90
N ASN A 282 -22.37 -8.41 -6.45
CA ASN A 282 -21.53 -7.28 -6.02
C ASN A 282 -20.78 -6.61 -7.19
N ILE A 283 -20.87 -7.15 -8.40
CA ILE A 283 -20.44 -6.45 -9.61
C ILE A 283 -21.66 -5.73 -10.20
N LYS A 284 -21.56 -4.42 -10.41
CA LYS A 284 -22.58 -3.68 -11.18
C LYS A 284 -22.42 -4.02 -12.67
N TRP A 285 -23.22 -4.98 -13.15
CA TRP A 285 -23.22 -5.43 -14.54
C TRP A 285 -23.94 -4.46 -15.47
N PRO A 286 -23.49 -4.34 -16.74
CA PRO A 286 -24.26 -3.64 -17.75
C PRO A 286 -25.59 -4.36 -18.02
N SER A 287 -26.67 -3.59 -18.19
CA SER A 287 -28.04 -4.10 -18.31
C SER A 287 -28.31 -4.95 -19.57
N LYS A 288 -27.48 -4.83 -20.62
CA LYS A 288 -27.67 -5.53 -21.91
C LYS A 288 -26.86 -6.82 -22.07
N GLY A 289 -26.31 -7.36 -21.00
CA GLY A 289 -25.54 -8.61 -21.03
C GLY A 289 -24.07 -8.41 -21.43
N ILE A 290 -23.32 -9.51 -21.46
CA ILE A 290 -21.87 -9.53 -21.59
C ILE A 290 -21.50 -10.43 -22.76
N THR A 291 -20.58 -10.00 -23.61
CA THR A 291 -19.95 -10.87 -24.59
C THR A 291 -18.82 -11.61 -23.91
N SER A 292 -19.03 -12.90 -23.68
CA SER A 292 -17.98 -13.79 -23.21
C SER A 292 -16.96 -14.03 -24.33
N SER A 293 -15.71 -13.65 -24.10
CA SER A 293 -14.59 -14.17 -24.88
C SER A 293 -13.84 -15.19 -24.03
N ILE A 294 -13.61 -16.39 -24.55
CA ILE A 294 -12.74 -17.35 -23.88
C ILE A 294 -11.32 -16.80 -24.02
N LEU A 295 -10.69 -16.48 -22.90
CA LEU A 295 -9.30 -16.05 -22.86
C LEU A 295 -8.50 -17.14 -22.16
N THR A 296 -7.68 -17.86 -22.93
CA THR A 296 -6.70 -18.77 -22.35
C THR A 296 -5.58 -17.93 -21.75
N LEU A 297 -5.74 -17.58 -20.47
CA LEU A 297 -4.68 -16.98 -19.69
C LEU A 297 -3.54 -18.00 -19.57
N ASN A 298 -2.32 -17.60 -19.90
CA ASN A 298 -1.14 -18.43 -19.75
C ASN A 298 -0.31 -17.85 -18.60
N CYS A 299 -0.79 -18.05 -17.37
CA CYS A 299 -0.18 -17.49 -16.17
C CYS A 299 0.63 -18.56 -15.44
N LEU A 300 1.74 -18.13 -14.84
CA LEU A 300 2.53 -18.97 -13.94
C LEU A 300 1.81 -19.18 -12.61
N TYR A 301 1.13 -18.14 -12.14
CA TYR A 301 0.35 -18.15 -10.90
C TYR A 301 -1.02 -17.50 -11.10
N TYR A 302 -2.05 -18.16 -10.56
CA TYR A 302 -3.42 -17.66 -10.50
C TYR A 302 -3.76 -17.32 -9.07
N PHE A 303 -4.33 -16.14 -8.85
CA PHE A 303 -4.86 -15.73 -7.56
C PHE A 303 -6.38 -15.59 -7.63
N PRO A 304 -7.14 -16.19 -6.71
CA PRO A 304 -8.58 -15.97 -6.65
C PRO A 304 -8.85 -14.51 -6.27
N LEU A 305 -9.57 -13.80 -7.15
CA LEU A 305 -10.18 -12.52 -6.84
C LEU A 305 -11.44 -12.80 -6.01
N LEU A 306 -11.29 -12.74 -4.69
CA LEU A 306 -12.40 -12.80 -3.76
C LEU A 306 -13.27 -11.56 -3.93
N LEU A 307 -14.36 -11.72 -4.67
CA LEU A 307 -15.44 -10.76 -4.80
C LEU A 307 -16.28 -10.83 -3.51
N GLU A 308 -15.78 -10.30 -2.40
CA GLU A 308 -16.52 -10.27 -1.14
C GLU A 308 -17.82 -9.45 -1.27
N ASN A 309 -18.87 -9.84 -0.56
CA ASN A 309 -20.19 -9.20 -0.64
C ASN A 309 -20.20 -7.71 -0.24
N ASN A 310 -19.15 -7.21 0.41
CA ASN A 310 -19.08 -5.84 0.91
C ASN A 310 -18.28 -4.89 0.01
N THR A 311 -17.61 -5.40 -1.04
CA THR A 311 -16.84 -4.57 -1.96
C THR A 311 -17.56 -4.43 -3.31
N MET A 312 -17.74 -3.19 -3.75
CA MET A 312 -18.41 -2.84 -4.99
C MET A 312 -17.40 -2.81 -6.14
N HIS A 313 -17.48 -3.80 -7.02
CA HIS A 313 -16.61 -3.83 -8.20
C HIS A 313 -17.35 -3.26 -9.42
N TYR A 314 -16.65 -2.41 -10.18
CA TYR A 314 -17.20 -1.78 -11.37
C TYR A 314 -16.51 -2.34 -12.61
N LEU A 315 -17.30 -2.89 -13.52
CA LEU A 315 -16.79 -3.35 -14.81
C LEU A 315 -16.87 -2.20 -15.82
N ASN A 316 -15.73 -1.78 -16.35
CA ASN A 316 -15.68 -0.77 -17.38
C ASN A 316 -16.14 -1.32 -18.75
N PRO A 317 -16.63 -0.46 -19.66
CA PRO A 317 -17.00 -0.84 -21.02
C PRO A 317 -15.86 -1.49 -21.82
N ASN A 318 -14.60 -1.15 -21.50
CA ASN A 318 -13.41 -1.75 -22.12
C ASN A 318 -13.09 -3.17 -21.56
N GLY A 319 -13.86 -3.68 -20.60
CA GLY A 319 -13.65 -4.96 -19.93
C GLY A 319 -12.69 -4.89 -18.74
N SER A 320 -12.09 -3.75 -18.40
CA SER A 320 -11.27 -3.62 -17.19
C SER A 320 -12.14 -3.61 -15.92
N LEU A 321 -11.62 -4.17 -14.83
CA LEU A 321 -12.29 -4.24 -13.55
C LEU A 321 -11.70 -3.19 -12.59
N TYR A 322 -12.55 -2.32 -12.05
CA TYR A 322 -12.17 -1.39 -10.99
C TYR A 322 -12.50 -2.01 -9.64
N THR A 323 -11.49 -2.04 -8.78
CA THR A 323 -11.66 -2.42 -7.38
C THR A 323 -11.95 -1.19 -6.53
N ASP A 324 -12.61 -1.37 -5.38
CA ASP A 324 -12.80 -0.28 -4.41
C ASP A 324 -11.49 0.33 -3.90
N LEU A 325 -10.38 -0.39 -4.04
CA LEU A 325 -9.04 0.07 -3.68
C LEU A 325 -8.49 1.10 -4.69
N GLY A 326 -9.19 1.33 -5.80
CA GLY A 326 -8.77 2.23 -6.87
C GLY A 326 -7.86 1.55 -7.91
N ASP A 327 -7.57 0.25 -7.74
CA ASP A 327 -6.78 -0.50 -8.71
C ASP A 327 -7.62 -0.83 -9.95
N ILE A 328 -6.99 -0.65 -11.11
CA ILE A 328 -7.57 -0.94 -12.42
C ILE A 328 -6.94 -2.23 -12.95
N ILE A 329 -7.72 -3.30 -13.01
CA ILE A 329 -7.27 -4.58 -13.53
C ILE A 329 -7.70 -4.68 -14.99
N ASN A 330 -6.73 -4.63 -15.90
CA ASN A 330 -7.00 -4.76 -17.33
C ASN A 330 -7.59 -6.15 -17.63
N TYR A 331 -8.50 -6.27 -18.62
CA TYR A 331 -9.14 -7.53 -19.00
C TYR A 331 -8.12 -8.63 -19.34
N GLU A 332 -6.94 -8.28 -19.82
CA GLU A 332 -5.87 -9.26 -20.13
C GLU A 332 -5.26 -9.92 -18.90
N LYS A 333 -5.48 -9.36 -17.70
CA LYS A 333 -4.89 -9.82 -16.44
C LYS A 333 -5.86 -10.57 -15.55
N TYR A 334 -7.12 -10.72 -15.94
CA TYR A 334 -8.07 -11.48 -15.14
C TYR A 334 -9.01 -12.28 -16.01
N CYS A 335 -9.71 -13.24 -15.42
CA CYS A 335 -10.84 -13.92 -16.03
C CYS A 335 -11.89 -14.18 -14.96
N LEU A 336 -13.15 -14.38 -15.37
CA LEU A 336 -14.24 -14.75 -14.47
C LEU A 336 -14.66 -16.20 -14.73
N GLY A 337 -15.07 -16.91 -13.69
CA GLY A 337 -15.55 -18.27 -13.87
C GLY A 337 -15.98 -18.93 -12.57
N ILE A 338 -16.38 -20.19 -12.70
CA ILE A 338 -16.59 -21.06 -11.55
C ILE A 338 -15.22 -21.60 -11.17
N ILE A 339 -14.80 -21.40 -9.93
CA ILE A 339 -13.50 -21.81 -9.41
C ILE A 339 -13.73 -22.89 -8.36
N VAL A 340 -13.07 -24.04 -8.53
CA VAL A 340 -13.12 -25.17 -7.59
C VAL A 340 -11.82 -25.19 -6.80
N ASP A 341 -11.91 -24.98 -5.48
CA ASP A 341 -10.79 -25.08 -4.54
C ASP A 341 -11.17 -26.09 -3.44
N LYS A 342 -10.45 -27.22 -3.35
CA LYS A 342 -10.67 -28.26 -2.32
C LYS A 342 -12.13 -28.74 -2.18
N ASN A 343 -12.84 -28.89 -3.30
CA ASN A 343 -14.28 -29.22 -3.39
C ASN A 343 -15.24 -28.08 -2.98
N GLU A 344 -14.75 -26.90 -2.64
CA GLU A 344 -15.59 -25.71 -2.53
C GLU A 344 -15.69 -25.02 -3.89
N VAL A 345 -16.91 -24.61 -4.24
CA VAL A 345 -17.22 -23.97 -5.51
C VAL A 345 -17.47 -22.49 -5.26
N HIS A 346 -16.71 -21.65 -5.97
CA HIS A 346 -16.76 -20.19 -5.84
C HIS A 346 -17.07 -19.56 -7.20
N HIS A 347 -17.99 -18.61 -7.24
CA HIS A 347 -18.21 -17.75 -8.41
C HIS A 347 -17.33 -16.52 -8.28
N SER A 348 -16.09 -16.61 -8.74
CA SER A 348 -15.08 -15.55 -8.56
C SER A 348 -14.24 -15.30 -9.81
N GLY A 349 -13.41 -14.27 -9.76
CA GLY A 349 -12.40 -14.04 -10.79
C GLY A 349 -11.09 -14.74 -10.46
N LEU A 350 -10.27 -15.02 -11.46
CA LEU A 350 -8.84 -15.29 -11.28
C LEU A 350 -8.06 -14.11 -11.82
N ILE A 351 -7.06 -13.65 -11.06
CA ILE A 351 -6.07 -12.68 -11.53
C ILE A 351 -4.81 -13.44 -11.94
N CYS A 352 -4.35 -13.14 -13.14
CA CYS A 352 -3.09 -13.55 -13.70
C CYS A 352 -1.96 -12.69 -13.15
N GLN A 353 -1.02 -13.30 -12.44
CA GLN A 353 0.24 -12.65 -12.12
C GLN A 353 1.33 -13.28 -12.97
N ASN A 354 1.69 -12.61 -14.06
CA ASN A 354 2.90 -12.92 -14.80
C ASN A 354 4.07 -12.26 -14.08
N ASP A 355 5.10 -13.04 -13.76
CA ASP A 355 6.32 -12.62 -13.05
C ASP A 355 7.18 -11.59 -13.83
N ASP A 356 6.61 -10.89 -14.81
CA ASP A 356 7.32 -9.88 -15.61
C ASP A 356 7.74 -8.69 -14.75
N VAL A 357 7.11 -8.48 -13.60
CA VAL A 357 7.73 -7.72 -12.52
C VAL A 357 8.65 -8.67 -11.78
N LYS A 358 9.85 -8.86 -12.33
CA LYS A 358 11.04 -9.26 -11.55
C LYS A 358 11.32 -8.13 -10.55
N GLU A 359 10.47 -7.96 -9.56
CA GLU A 359 10.99 -7.54 -8.28
C GLU A 359 11.95 -8.66 -7.90
N GLU A 360 13.25 -8.41 -8.07
CA GLU A 360 14.33 -9.18 -7.44
C GLU A 360 14.24 -9.00 -5.92
N HIS A 361 13.07 -9.26 -5.35
CA HIS A 361 12.92 -9.49 -3.94
C HIS A 361 13.72 -10.74 -3.66
N CYS A 362 14.89 -10.52 -3.08
CA CYS A 362 15.84 -11.52 -2.61
C CYS A 362 15.12 -12.58 -1.77
N VAL A 363 14.59 -13.64 -2.40
CA VAL A 363 13.95 -14.78 -1.73
C VAL A 363 14.93 -15.37 -0.69
N TRP A 364 16.23 -15.37 -1.03
CA TRP A 364 17.31 -15.78 -0.15
C TRP A 364 17.42 -14.96 1.14
N ARG A 365 16.95 -13.71 1.19
CA ARG A 365 17.04 -12.89 2.41
C ARG A 365 16.22 -13.52 3.54
N TYR A 366 15.06 -14.07 3.20
CA TYR A 366 14.22 -14.76 4.17
C TYR A 366 14.86 -16.08 4.63
N ASP A 367 15.39 -16.85 3.69
CA ASP A 367 16.09 -18.09 3.98
C ASP A 367 17.34 -17.87 4.85
N ILE A 368 18.12 -16.83 4.57
CA ILE A 368 19.29 -16.45 5.38
C ILE A 368 18.86 -16.00 6.76
N TYR A 369 17.82 -15.16 6.88
CA TYR A 369 17.33 -14.73 8.19
C TYR A 369 16.90 -15.93 9.05
N LYS A 370 16.09 -16.84 8.47
CA LYS A 370 15.62 -18.07 9.12
C LYS A 370 16.78 -18.98 9.52
N THR A 371 17.77 -19.14 8.65
CA THR A 371 18.97 -19.95 8.90
C THR A 371 19.84 -19.36 10.01
N CYS A 372 20.10 -18.05 9.99
CA CYS A 372 20.84 -17.34 11.03
C CYS A 372 20.14 -17.41 12.38
N LEU A 373 18.80 -17.28 12.41
CA LEU A 373 18.04 -17.43 13.66
C LEU A 373 18.14 -18.84 14.22
N GLY A 374 18.07 -19.87 13.36
CA GLY A 374 18.26 -21.26 13.75
C GLY A 374 19.66 -21.53 14.32
N ILE A 375 20.71 -21.00 13.68
CA ILE A 375 22.09 -21.11 14.16
C ILE A 375 22.24 -20.40 15.52
N SER A 376 21.70 -19.18 15.67
CA SER A 376 21.73 -18.43 16.93
C SER A 376 21.04 -19.21 18.07
N SER A 377 19.87 -19.79 17.79
CA SER A 377 19.10 -20.59 18.73
C SER A 377 19.89 -21.81 19.22
N PHE A 378 20.60 -22.50 18.31
CA PHE A 378 21.47 -23.63 18.67
C PHE A 378 22.60 -23.21 19.64
N PHE A 379 23.28 -22.09 19.39
CA PHE A 379 24.32 -21.59 20.29
C PHE A 379 23.77 -21.12 21.64
N LEU A 380 22.57 -20.55 21.69
CA LEU A 380 21.90 -20.21 22.94
C LEU A 380 21.60 -21.46 23.78
N VAL A 381 21.14 -22.55 23.15
CA VAL A 381 20.93 -23.84 23.85
C VAL A 381 22.22 -24.39 24.42
N LEU A 382 23.31 -24.40 23.63
CA LEU A 382 24.63 -24.83 24.13
C LEU A 382 25.11 -23.98 25.30
N THR A 383 24.93 -22.66 25.21
CA THR A 383 25.30 -21.73 26.28
C THR A 383 24.50 -22.04 27.55
N LEU A 384 23.19 -22.25 27.44
CA LEU A 384 22.36 -22.65 28.56
C LEU A 384 22.79 -23.98 29.18
N ILE A 385 23.14 -24.98 28.36
CA ILE A 385 23.66 -26.27 28.86
C ILE A 385 24.94 -26.07 29.68
N VAL A 386 25.88 -25.25 29.22
CA VAL A 386 27.12 -24.95 29.95
C VAL A 386 26.83 -24.23 31.28
N TYR A 387 25.96 -23.21 31.27
CA TYR A 387 25.58 -22.48 32.47
C TYR A 387 24.82 -23.36 33.49
N ILE A 388 24.04 -24.32 33.00
CA ILE A 388 23.37 -25.31 33.85
C ILE A 388 24.38 -26.32 34.41
N GLY A 389 25.32 -26.79 33.59
CA GLY A 389 26.28 -27.84 33.94
C GLY A 389 27.39 -27.41 34.90
N ILE A 390 27.78 -26.13 34.91
CA ILE A 390 28.84 -25.62 35.79
C ILE A 390 28.20 -24.96 37.04
N PRO A 391 28.13 -25.66 38.19
CA PRO A 391 27.46 -25.15 39.38
C PRO A 391 28.08 -23.86 39.93
N ASP A 392 29.37 -23.64 39.68
CA ASP A 392 30.06 -22.43 40.13
C ASP A 392 29.65 -21.16 39.38
N LEU A 393 29.15 -21.29 38.14
CA LEU A 393 28.57 -20.15 37.40
C LEU A 393 27.17 -19.80 37.93
N ARG A 394 26.42 -20.79 38.42
CA ARG A 394 25.06 -20.61 38.94
C ARG A 394 25.03 -19.97 40.34
N LYS A 395 26.07 -20.19 41.16
CA LYS A 395 26.14 -19.65 42.53
C LYS A 395 26.17 -18.12 42.56
N ARG A 396 26.64 -17.46 41.49
CA ARG A 396 26.58 -16.00 41.40
C ARG A 396 25.23 -15.57 40.86
N ILE A 397 24.63 -14.60 41.53
CA ILE A 397 23.41 -13.90 41.10
C ILE A 397 23.48 -13.45 39.64
N SER A 398 24.64 -12.94 39.20
CA SER A 398 24.86 -12.54 37.82
C SER A 398 24.62 -13.68 36.82
N GLY A 399 24.92 -14.93 37.22
CA GLY A 399 24.64 -16.12 36.42
C GLY A 399 23.15 -16.44 36.32
N VAL A 400 22.37 -16.21 37.38
CA VAL A 400 20.91 -16.46 37.37
C VAL A 400 20.19 -15.45 36.47
N CYS A 401 20.54 -14.16 36.55
CA CYS A 401 19.99 -13.15 35.64
C CYS A 401 20.34 -13.45 34.18
N LEU A 402 21.59 -13.84 33.91
CA LEU A 402 22.02 -14.19 32.56
C LEU A 402 21.30 -15.43 32.02
N ILE A 403 21.08 -16.46 32.85
CA ILE A 403 20.28 -17.63 32.44
C ILE A 403 18.84 -17.21 32.11
N SER A 404 18.23 -16.32 32.90
CA SER A 404 16.89 -15.79 32.62
C SER A 404 16.82 -15.01 31.31
N GLU A 405 17.86 -14.22 30.99
CA GLU A 405 17.93 -13.46 29.74
C GLU A 405 18.14 -14.37 28.54
N LEU A 406 19.07 -15.33 28.64
CA LEU A 406 19.33 -16.30 27.58
C LEU A 406 18.12 -17.20 27.29
N THR A 407 17.37 -17.60 28.33
CA THR A 407 16.13 -18.36 28.15
C THR A 407 15.03 -17.52 27.49
N ALA A 408 14.88 -16.25 27.87
CA ALA A 408 13.93 -15.34 27.22
C ALA A 408 14.28 -15.12 25.73
N LEU A 409 15.56 -14.90 25.42
CA LEU A 409 16.04 -14.77 24.04
C LEU A 409 15.79 -16.06 23.24
N LEU A 410 16.05 -17.23 23.83
CA LEU A 410 15.80 -18.52 23.18
C LEU A 410 14.31 -18.71 22.85
N VAL A 411 13.41 -18.42 23.80
CA VAL A 411 11.95 -18.53 23.58
C VAL A 411 11.48 -17.55 22.50
N SER A 412 11.99 -16.31 22.51
CA SER A 412 11.69 -15.31 21.48
C SER A 412 12.12 -15.78 20.09
N GLN A 413 13.35 -16.28 19.94
CA GLN A 413 13.86 -16.79 18.66
C GLN A 413 13.06 -18.00 18.15
N ILE A 414 12.74 -18.97 19.03
CA ILE A 414 11.90 -20.12 18.64
C ILE A 414 10.52 -19.64 18.17
N THR A 415 9.93 -18.66 18.87
CA THR A 415 8.62 -18.11 18.50
C THR A 415 8.67 -17.44 17.13
N LEU A 416 9.73 -16.67 16.84
CA LEU A 416 9.94 -16.05 15.52
C LEU A 416 10.09 -17.11 14.42
N ILE A 417 10.86 -18.18 14.64
CA ILE A 417 10.98 -19.31 13.69
C ILE A 417 9.60 -19.94 13.44
N LEU A 418 8.79 -20.13 14.48
CA LEU A 418 7.44 -20.71 14.35
C LEU A 418 6.48 -19.79 13.57
N ILE A 419 6.53 -18.48 13.82
CA ILE A 419 5.72 -17.50 13.07
C ILE A 419 6.13 -17.50 11.60
N GLN A 420 7.43 -17.46 11.33
CA GLN A 420 7.99 -17.45 9.99
C GLN A 420 7.61 -18.72 9.21
N THR A 421 7.87 -19.90 9.79
CA THR A 421 7.47 -21.17 9.17
C THR A 421 5.96 -21.29 8.93
N ARG A 422 5.12 -20.71 9.79
CA ARG A 422 3.66 -20.66 9.55
C ARG A 422 3.26 -19.74 8.42
N GLN A 423 3.92 -18.59 8.25
CA GLN A 423 3.58 -17.65 7.19
C GLN A 423 3.79 -18.25 5.80
N GLU A 424 4.83 -19.07 5.61
CA GLU A 424 5.07 -19.76 4.33
C GLU A 424 3.96 -20.78 4.00
N VAL A 425 3.41 -21.44 5.02
CA VAL A 425 2.35 -22.46 4.85
C VAL A 425 0.96 -21.83 4.68
N PHE A 426 0.74 -20.63 5.22
CA PHE A 426 -0.56 -19.94 5.21
C PHE A 426 -0.66 -18.73 4.26
N ARG A 427 0.20 -18.65 3.23
CA ARG A 427 -0.06 -17.81 2.05
C ARG A 427 -1.09 -18.49 1.13
N PRO A 428 -2.37 -18.54 1.56
CA PRO A 428 -3.36 -17.87 0.71
C PRO A 428 -4.23 -16.90 1.53
N PHE A 429 -4.19 -15.64 1.09
CA PHE A 429 -5.28 -14.65 1.06
C PHE A 429 -6.14 -14.40 2.32
N SER A 430 -5.77 -13.38 3.11
CA SER A 430 -6.69 -12.35 3.68
C SER A 430 -5.90 -11.37 4.56
N GLU A 431 -5.38 -10.30 3.95
CA GLU A 431 -4.17 -9.62 4.42
C GLU A 431 -4.37 -8.50 5.47
N LYS A 432 -5.60 -8.10 5.82
CA LYS A 432 -5.77 -7.00 6.81
C LYS A 432 -6.49 -7.39 8.10
N VAL A 433 -7.59 -8.15 8.00
CA VAL A 433 -8.39 -8.49 9.19
C VAL A 433 -7.77 -9.64 10.00
N PHE A 434 -7.11 -10.60 9.33
CA PHE A 434 -6.43 -11.70 10.01
C PHE A 434 -5.18 -11.22 10.76
N HIS A 435 -4.42 -10.29 10.15
CA HIS A 435 -3.20 -9.76 10.74
C HIS A 435 -3.45 -8.96 12.03
N PHE A 436 -4.53 -8.19 12.12
CA PHE A 436 -4.82 -7.43 13.34
C PHE A 436 -5.18 -8.34 14.53
N LYS A 437 -6.05 -9.33 14.33
CA LYS A 437 -6.43 -10.28 15.40
C LYS A 437 -5.23 -11.11 15.86
N LEU A 438 -4.36 -11.48 14.93
CA LEU A 438 -3.14 -12.22 15.23
C LEU A 438 -2.10 -11.35 15.94
N PHE A 439 -1.91 -10.10 15.49
CA PHE A 439 -1.05 -9.10 16.13
C PHE A 439 -1.49 -8.81 17.56
N VAL A 440 -2.80 -8.63 17.81
CA VAL A 440 -3.35 -8.41 19.16
C VAL A 440 -3.04 -9.60 20.07
N LYS A 441 -3.18 -10.84 19.60
CA LYS A 441 -2.82 -12.05 20.37
C LYS A 441 -1.33 -12.11 20.69
N TYR A 442 -0.46 -11.79 19.73
CA TYR A 442 0.99 -11.77 19.95
C TYR A 442 1.44 -10.62 20.86
N SER A 443 0.82 -9.45 20.75
CA SER A 443 1.09 -8.30 21.63
C SER A 443 0.66 -8.60 23.07
N LEU A 444 -0.54 -9.17 23.27
CA LEU A 444 -1.00 -9.64 24.59
C LEU A 444 -0.06 -10.67 25.20
N TYR A 445 0.49 -11.59 24.39
CA TYR A 445 1.47 -12.57 24.86
C TYR A 445 2.80 -11.91 25.24
N ALA A 446 3.33 -11.04 24.37
CA ALA A 446 4.62 -10.38 24.55
C ALA A 446 4.64 -9.46 25.78
N TRP A 447 3.55 -8.75 26.05
CA TRP A 447 3.43 -7.86 27.22
C TRP A 447 2.86 -8.55 28.46
N GLY A 448 1.93 -9.49 28.27
CA GLY A 448 1.24 -10.16 29.37
C GLY A 448 2.14 -11.07 30.19
N ILE A 449 3.09 -11.78 29.57
CA ILE A 449 3.98 -12.70 30.29
C ILE A 449 4.98 -11.95 31.18
N PRO A 450 5.73 -10.93 30.71
CA PRO A 450 6.60 -10.15 31.58
C PRO A 450 5.84 -9.49 32.74
N LEU A 451 4.63 -9.00 32.49
CA LEU A 451 3.79 -8.38 33.51
C LEU A 451 3.34 -9.41 34.56
N ALA A 452 2.91 -10.60 34.13
CA ALA A 452 2.54 -11.69 35.04
C ALA A 452 3.71 -12.18 35.90
N VAL A 453 4.91 -12.30 35.31
CA VAL A 453 6.15 -12.65 36.05
C VAL A 453 6.51 -11.55 37.06
N GLY A 454 6.38 -10.28 36.67
CA GLY A 454 6.59 -9.14 37.56
C GLY A 454 5.60 -9.13 38.74
N ILE A 455 4.32 -9.38 38.50
CA ILE A 455 3.31 -9.50 39.56
C ILE A 455 3.64 -10.68 40.47
N LEU A 456 4.01 -11.84 39.93
CA LEU A 456 4.36 -13.01 40.74
C LEU A 456 5.56 -12.73 41.65
N ALA A 457 6.58 -12.03 41.14
CA ALA A 457 7.74 -11.62 41.93
C ALA A 457 7.36 -10.69 43.08
N ILE A 458 6.49 -9.71 42.81
CA ILE A 458 5.96 -8.79 43.83
C ILE A 458 5.11 -9.55 44.87
N VAL A 459 4.27 -10.48 44.43
CA VAL A 459 3.45 -11.31 45.34
C VAL A 459 4.32 -12.19 46.23
N LEU A 460 5.37 -12.79 45.68
CA LEU A 460 6.34 -13.57 46.46
C LEU A 460 7.13 -12.71 47.46
N GLU A 461 7.32 -11.42 47.18
CA GLU A 461 7.93 -10.46 48.11
C GLU A 461 6.95 -10.01 49.20
N LEU A 462 5.65 -9.90 48.89
CA LEU A 462 4.59 -9.49 49.81
C LEU A 462 4.06 -10.62 50.71
N VAL A 463 4.06 -11.86 50.21
CA VAL A 463 3.75 -13.03 51.03
C VAL A 463 4.96 -13.24 51.92
N ASP A 464 4.87 -12.77 53.15
CA ASP A 464 5.89 -12.89 54.19
C ASP A 464 5.99 -14.37 54.63
N VAL A 465 6.46 -15.23 53.72
CA VAL A 465 6.89 -16.59 54.04
C VAL A 465 8.13 -16.44 54.90
N THR A 466 7.91 -16.40 56.20
CA THR A 466 8.94 -16.33 57.25
C THR A 466 9.93 -17.50 57.23
N LEU A 467 9.77 -18.47 56.31
CA LEU A 467 10.76 -19.51 56.02
C LEU A 467 11.73 -19.19 54.86
N LEU A 468 11.51 -18.12 54.11
CA LEU A 468 12.38 -17.66 53.02
C LEU A 468 12.47 -16.13 53.09
N LYS A 469 13.17 -15.58 54.09
CA LYS A 469 13.41 -14.14 54.18
C LYS A 469 14.81 -13.80 53.67
N PRO A 470 14.98 -13.24 52.45
CA PRO A 470 16.18 -12.50 52.13
C PRO A 470 16.13 -11.19 52.91
N ASN A 471 17.20 -10.89 53.64
CA ASN A 471 17.24 -9.78 54.58
C ASN A 471 17.57 -8.48 53.84
N PHE A 472 16.56 -7.70 53.45
CA PHE A 472 16.70 -6.41 52.78
C PHE A 472 16.69 -5.26 53.79
N THR A 473 17.80 -4.51 53.93
CA THR A 473 17.84 -3.27 54.72
C THR A 473 18.01 -2.02 53.84
N PRO A 474 17.35 -0.89 54.19
CA PRO A 474 17.24 0.28 53.33
C PRO A 474 18.36 1.28 53.62
N SER A 475 19.49 1.12 52.96
CA SER A 475 20.30 2.28 52.56
C SER A 475 21.44 1.87 51.63
N LYS A 476 21.23 2.20 50.34
CA LYS A 476 22.21 2.32 49.24
C LYS A 476 22.55 1.05 48.43
N GLY A 477 21.72 0.83 47.39
CA GLY A 477 22.14 0.59 46.00
C GLY A 477 22.09 -0.85 45.47
N CYS A 478 21.05 -1.17 44.68
CA CYS A 478 20.83 -2.37 43.84
C CYS A 478 20.88 -3.76 44.52
N PHE A 479 20.09 -4.70 43.98
CA PHE A 479 19.44 -5.83 44.66
C PHE A 479 20.35 -6.95 45.20
N PHE A 480 21.68 -6.90 45.05
CA PHE A 480 22.56 -7.97 45.55
C PHE A 480 23.95 -7.46 45.98
N ARG A 481 24.22 -7.39 47.30
CA ARG A 481 25.51 -6.92 47.86
C ARG A 481 26.23 -8.01 48.68
N SER A 482 27.55 -8.14 48.48
CA SER A 482 28.43 -9.12 49.14
C SER A 482 28.95 -8.66 50.50
N SER A 483 29.03 -9.61 51.42
CA SER A 483 29.54 -9.50 52.78
C SER A 483 31.06 -9.72 52.81
N ILE A 484 31.87 -8.65 52.90
CA ILE A 484 33.34 -8.77 53.05
C ILE A 484 33.94 -8.00 54.23
N GLU A 485 33.27 -7.03 54.87
CA GLU A 485 33.97 -6.19 55.88
C GLU A 485 33.91 -6.65 57.36
N LEU A 486 33.25 -7.76 57.70
CA LEU A 486 33.25 -8.28 59.08
C LEU A 486 34.57 -8.96 59.51
N LEU A 487 35.57 -9.09 58.61
CA LEU A 487 36.88 -9.69 58.93
C LEU A 487 38.06 -8.71 58.96
N SER A 488 37.85 -7.41 58.73
CA SER A 488 38.90 -6.40 58.84
C SER A 488 38.76 -5.55 60.12
N LYS A 489 39.47 -5.99 61.18
CA LYS A 489 39.89 -5.22 62.38
C LYS A 489 38.80 -5.05 63.45
N LYS A 490 38.78 -5.71 64.62
CA LYS A 490 39.83 -6.38 65.42
C LYS A 490 41.16 -5.60 65.49
N LYS A 491 41.16 -4.42 66.13
CA LYS A 491 42.28 -3.91 66.97
C LYS A 491 41.93 -2.57 67.65
N LYS A 492 41.89 -2.62 68.99
CA LYS A 492 41.91 -1.55 70.02
C LYS A 492 40.69 -1.56 70.95
N LYS A 493 40.59 -2.64 71.72
CA LYS A 493 40.53 -2.52 73.17
C LYS A 493 41.84 -3.10 73.71
#